data_AF-A0A940JHT5-F1
#
_entry.id   AF-A0A940JHT5-F1
#
_cell.length_a   1.000
_cell.length_b   1.000
_cell.length_c   1.000
_cell.angle_alpha   90.00
_cell.angle_beta   90.00
_cell.angle_gamma   90.00
#
_symmetry.space_group_name_H-M   'P 1'
#
loop_
_entity.id
_entity.type
_entity.pdbx_description
1 polymer ?
#
loop_
_entity_poly.entity_id
_entity_poly.type
_entity_poly.pdbx_seq_one_letter_code
_entity_poly.pdbx_strand_id
1 'polypeptide(L)'
;MAARVDASPHGCQTDGMDAANLTTVIRQSRQLLAQVNNVGESGQWDDLYTVLDYLSFAFSQAYPTLPCKAGCSHCCEEILFRVSAPEWQAIARHLDATLTPEARVAVQEQVRVAYEPHRAQLEALAAFWADSDFGEQGAPHEGLPVRCAFLDGEGRCGVYEVRPVVCRAYGSFGVTLAKQPTMLICQTFGPGFIEELTVLGSETLTMAPVEPFYQRLKELAPDAEVAPMPLWLLRWAA
;
A
#
# COMPACT_ATOMS: atom_id res chain seq x y z
N MET A 1 -4.21 32.15 18.30
CA MET A 1 -3.21 32.26 17.21
C MET A 1 -2.84 30.85 16.82
N ALA A 2 -3.45 30.31 15.76
CA ALA A 2 -3.15 28.98 15.26
C ALA A 2 -1.86 29.04 14.43
N ALA A 3 -0.91 28.18 14.75
CA ALA A 3 0.31 28.00 13.97
C ALA A 3 -0.06 27.43 12.59
N ARG A 4 0.48 28.06 11.54
CA ARG A 4 0.46 27.54 10.17
C ARG A 4 1.25 26.23 10.16
N VAL A 5 0.65 25.19 9.59
CA VAL A 5 1.36 23.98 9.19
C VAL A 5 2.13 24.35 7.92
N ASP A 6 3.40 24.71 8.09
CA ASP A 6 4.30 25.05 6.99
C ASP A 6 4.90 23.78 6.36
N ALA A 7 4.90 23.79 5.03
CA ALA A 7 5.75 23.07 4.08
C ALA A 7 5.65 21.52 3.98
N SER A 8 5.20 21.08 2.80
CA SER A 8 5.57 19.79 2.21
C SER A 8 7.08 19.55 2.33
N PRO A 9 7.56 18.35 2.71
CA PRO A 9 8.99 18.05 2.89
C PRO A 9 9.84 18.24 1.61
N HIS A 10 9.21 18.51 0.47
CA HIS A 10 9.87 18.65 -0.83
C HIS A 10 9.57 19.98 -1.56
N GLY A 11 9.10 21.01 -0.85
CA GLY A 11 9.02 22.38 -1.40
C GLY A 11 7.98 22.60 -2.49
N CYS A 12 7.03 21.68 -2.68
CA CYS A 12 5.89 21.88 -3.58
C CYS A 12 4.78 22.62 -2.82
N GLN A 13 4.40 23.82 -3.28
CA GLN A 13 3.23 24.55 -2.78
C GLN A 13 1.97 23.84 -3.27
N THR A 14 1.10 23.36 -2.36
CA THR A 14 -0.12 22.61 -2.72
C THR A 14 -1.37 23.19 -2.07
N ASP A 15 -1.50 24.51 -2.05
CA ASP A 15 -2.78 25.14 -1.69
C ASP A 15 -3.81 24.86 -2.80
N GLY A 16 -4.82 24.05 -2.50
CA GLY A 16 -5.99 23.81 -3.36
C GLY A 16 -5.71 23.02 -4.64
N MET A 17 -5.43 21.72 -4.52
CA MET A 17 -5.26 20.85 -5.69
C MET A 17 -6.63 20.45 -6.25
N ASP A 18 -6.92 20.80 -7.51
CA ASP A 18 -8.13 20.36 -8.21
C ASP A 18 -7.84 19.13 -9.11
N ALA A 19 -8.88 18.62 -9.79
CA ALA A 19 -8.77 17.45 -10.66
C ALA A 19 -7.85 17.67 -11.88
N ALA A 20 -7.71 18.90 -12.37
CA ALA A 20 -6.82 19.24 -13.49
C ALA A 20 -5.35 19.17 -13.05
N ASN A 21 -5.06 19.60 -11.82
CA ASN A 21 -3.75 19.42 -11.20
C ASN A 21 -3.44 17.94 -10.96
N LEU A 22 -4.40 17.14 -10.48
CA LEU A 22 -4.21 15.70 -10.26
C LEU A 22 -3.87 14.94 -11.56
N THR A 23 -4.52 15.26 -12.68
CA THR A 23 -4.21 14.67 -14.01
C THR A 23 -2.76 14.93 -14.42
N THR A 24 -2.26 16.14 -14.14
CA THR A 24 -0.87 16.50 -14.42
C THR A 24 0.09 15.70 -13.54
N VAL A 25 -0.20 15.59 -12.25
CA VAL A 25 0.59 14.80 -11.30
C VAL A 25 0.64 13.33 -11.72
N ILE A 26 -0.49 12.72 -12.10
CA ILE A 26 -0.52 11.33 -12.60
C ILE A 26 0.41 11.14 -13.81
N ARG A 27 0.40 12.10 -14.74
CA ARG A 27 1.28 12.06 -15.92
C ARG A 27 2.74 12.16 -15.54
N GLN A 28 3.09 13.05 -14.62
CA GLN A 28 4.44 13.22 -14.11
C GLN A 28 4.92 11.97 -13.37
N SER A 29 4.11 11.38 -12.49
CA SER A 29 4.43 10.13 -11.79
C SER A 29 4.75 9.00 -12.77
N ARG A 30 4.02 8.90 -13.90
CA ARG A 30 4.35 7.92 -14.96
C ARG A 30 5.72 8.16 -15.61
N GLN A 31 6.13 9.41 -15.79
CA GLN A 31 7.46 9.73 -16.31
C GLN A 31 8.56 9.44 -15.28
N LEU A 32 8.29 9.69 -14.00
CA LEU A 32 9.21 9.39 -12.90
C LEU A 32 9.41 7.89 -12.72
N LEU A 33 8.36 7.08 -12.90
CA LEU A 33 8.44 5.62 -12.82
C LEU A 33 9.52 5.01 -13.73
N ALA A 34 9.77 5.61 -14.91
CA ALA A 34 10.82 5.14 -15.82
C ALA A 34 12.24 5.32 -15.25
N GLN A 35 12.42 6.21 -14.28
CA GLN A 35 13.69 6.52 -13.63
C GLN A 35 13.90 5.73 -12.32
N VAL A 36 12.82 5.14 -11.78
CA VAL A 36 12.87 4.36 -10.55
C VAL A 36 13.81 3.17 -10.72
N ASN A 37 14.77 2.98 -9.82
CA ASN A 37 15.75 1.90 -9.88
C ASN A 37 15.81 1.06 -8.58
N ASN A 38 15.05 1.46 -7.55
CA ASN A 38 15.02 0.78 -6.25
C ASN A 38 13.62 0.85 -5.61
N VAL A 39 13.46 0.15 -4.49
CA VAL A 39 12.19 0.05 -3.75
C VAL A 39 12.45 0.32 -2.26
N GLY A 40 12.03 1.49 -1.78
CA GLY A 40 12.09 1.86 -0.36
C GLY A 40 13.51 1.94 0.21
N GLU A 41 14.47 2.42 -0.58
CA GLU A 41 15.88 2.51 -0.21
C GLU A 41 16.41 3.94 -0.10
N SER A 42 16.02 4.84 -1.02
CA SER A 42 16.66 6.15 -1.15
C SER A 42 15.79 7.31 -0.61
N GLY A 43 14.47 7.15 -0.61
CA GLY A 43 13.54 8.25 -0.32
C GLY A 43 13.62 9.39 -1.35
N GLN A 44 14.17 9.13 -2.53
CA GLN A 44 14.30 10.08 -3.64
C GLN A 44 13.40 9.67 -4.81
N TRP A 45 13.39 10.45 -5.89
CA TRP A 45 12.55 10.19 -7.06
C TRP A 45 12.94 8.95 -7.88
N ASP A 46 14.08 8.33 -7.59
CA ASP A 46 14.47 7.02 -8.14
C ASP A 46 13.95 5.83 -7.30
N ASP A 47 13.18 6.11 -6.24
CA ASP A 47 12.53 5.14 -5.36
C ASP A 47 11.04 5.00 -5.68
N LEU A 48 10.59 3.75 -5.82
CA LEU A 48 9.19 3.44 -6.11
C LEU A 48 8.22 4.00 -5.06
N TYR A 49 8.58 3.93 -3.78
CA TYR A 49 7.73 4.38 -2.67
C TYR A 49 7.58 5.89 -2.65
N THR A 50 8.64 6.65 -2.96
CA THR A 50 8.57 8.11 -3.03
C THR A 50 7.59 8.57 -4.12
N VAL A 51 7.65 7.96 -5.30
CA VAL A 51 6.73 8.29 -6.41
C VAL A 51 5.29 7.95 -6.04
N LEU A 52 5.05 6.83 -5.35
CA LEU A 52 3.74 6.45 -4.85
C LEU A 52 3.20 7.42 -3.79
N ASP A 53 4.01 7.74 -2.79
CA ASP A 53 3.59 8.62 -1.70
C ASP A 53 3.28 10.02 -2.18
N TYR A 54 4.04 10.54 -3.15
CA TYR A 54 3.73 11.80 -3.80
C TYR A 54 2.35 11.78 -4.48
N LEU A 55 2.04 10.68 -5.18
CA LEU A 55 0.77 10.53 -5.88
C LEU A 55 -0.40 10.31 -4.92
N SER A 56 -0.22 9.50 -3.87
CA SER A 56 -1.20 9.34 -2.78
C SER A 56 -1.46 10.68 -2.08
N PHE A 57 -0.40 11.46 -1.84
CA PHE A 57 -0.52 12.80 -1.25
C PHE A 57 -1.33 13.72 -2.17
N ALA A 58 -0.99 13.83 -3.46
CA ALA A 58 -1.73 14.62 -4.42
C ALA A 58 -3.21 14.23 -4.50
N PHE A 59 -3.50 12.92 -4.47
CA PHE A 59 -4.86 12.40 -4.43
C PHE A 59 -5.60 12.84 -3.15
N SER A 60 -4.96 12.74 -1.98
CA SER A 60 -5.56 13.19 -0.71
C SER A 60 -5.87 14.69 -0.68
N GLN A 61 -5.09 15.51 -1.40
CA GLN A 61 -5.34 16.95 -1.52
C GLN A 61 -6.52 17.24 -2.46
N ALA A 62 -6.65 16.47 -3.54
CA ALA A 62 -7.78 16.58 -4.46
C ALA A 62 -9.10 16.08 -3.85
N TYR A 63 -9.03 15.14 -2.91
CA TYR A 63 -10.19 14.50 -2.27
C TYR A 63 -10.08 14.50 -0.74
N PRO A 64 -10.18 15.66 -0.07
CA PRO A 64 -9.91 15.79 1.36
C PRO A 64 -10.94 15.12 2.29
N THR A 65 -12.11 14.73 1.76
CA THR A 65 -13.14 13.99 2.50
C THR A 65 -12.81 12.51 2.67
N LEU A 66 -11.81 11.99 1.94
CA LEU A 66 -11.38 10.62 2.07
C LEU A 66 -10.71 10.36 3.43
N PRO A 67 -11.10 9.30 4.15
CA PRO A 67 -10.55 9.00 5.47
C PRO A 67 -9.20 8.28 5.41
N CYS A 68 -8.78 7.81 4.23
CA CYS A 68 -7.55 7.03 4.10
C CYS A 68 -6.31 7.91 4.24
N LYS A 69 -5.69 7.86 5.43
CA LYS A 69 -4.45 8.53 5.79
C LYS A 69 -3.77 7.80 6.94
N ALA A 70 -2.57 8.24 7.33
CA ALA A 70 -1.89 7.75 8.52
C ALA A 70 -2.84 7.75 9.73
N GLY A 71 -2.93 6.60 10.42
CA GLY A 71 -3.84 6.40 11.56
C GLY A 71 -5.18 5.74 11.22
N CYS A 72 -5.47 5.43 9.96
CA CYS A 72 -6.58 4.53 9.59
C CYS A 72 -6.13 3.06 9.62
N SER A 73 -6.88 2.18 10.29
CA SER A 73 -6.57 0.74 10.45
C SER A 73 -7.40 -0.22 9.59
N HIS A 74 -8.41 0.29 8.87
CA HIS A 74 -9.46 -0.56 8.30
C HIS A 74 -8.93 -1.62 7.31
N CYS A 75 -8.02 -1.22 6.41
CA CYS A 75 -7.40 -2.17 5.48
C CYS A 75 -6.45 -3.16 6.19
N CYS A 76 -5.92 -2.80 7.37
CA CYS A 76 -5.11 -3.67 8.21
C CYS A 76 -5.96 -4.67 9.00
N GLU A 77 -7.29 -4.53 9.02
CA GLU A 77 -8.20 -5.43 9.72
C GLU A 77 -8.91 -6.39 8.78
N GLU A 78 -9.03 -6.04 7.49
CA GLU A 78 -9.89 -6.75 6.54
C GLU A 78 -9.14 -7.46 5.41
N ILE A 79 -7.86 -7.12 5.16
CA ILE A 79 -7.18 -7.52 3.92
C ILE A 79 -5.82 -8.17 4.20
N LEU A 80 -5.61 -9.32 3.55
CA LEU A 80 -4.29 -9.91 3.40
C LEU A 80 -3.61 -9.36 2.16
N PHE A 81 -2.45 -8.74 2.36
CA PHE A 81 -1.69 -8.11 1.30
C PHE A 81 -0.65 -9.05 0.70
N ARG A 82 -0.61 -9.03 -0.64
CA ARG A 82 0.44 -9.63 -1.47
C ARG A 82 1.67 -8.72 -1.45
N VAL A 83 2.83 -9.28 -1.11
CA VAL A 83 4.09 -8.53 -0.92
C VAL A 83 5.22 -9.25 -1.64
N SER A 84 5.97 -8.52 -2.45
CA SER A 84 7.14 -9.04 -3.16
C SER A 84 8.39 -9.08 -2.28
N ALA A 85 9.38 -9.88 -2.67
CA ALA A 85 10.65 -9.97 -1.95
C ALA A 85 11.39 -8.62 -1.77
N PRO A 86 11.48 -7.71 -2.76
CA PRO A 86 12.08 -6.39 -2.57
C PRO A 86 11.34 -5.53 -1.53
N GLU A 87 10.00 -5.52 -1.58
CA GLU A 87 9.19 -4.80 -0.60
C GLU A 87 9.38 -5.39 0.81
N TRP A 88 9.45 -6.72 0.91
CA TRP A 88 9.75 -7.39 2.17
C TRP A 88 11.14 -7.04 2.70
N GLN A 89 12.17 -6.96 1.85
CA GLN A 89 13.50 -6.54 2.27
C GLN A 89 13.50 -5.14 2.87
N ALA A 90 12.77 -4.19 2.28
CA ALA A 90 12.61 -2.86 2.84
C ALA A 90 11.95 -2.91 4.24
N ILE A 91 10.92 -3.73 4.41
CA ILE A 91 10.25 -3.95 5.70
C ILE A 91 11.19 -4.60 6.72
N ALA A 92 11.86 -5.69 6.37
CA ALA A 92 12.76 -6.41 7.25
C ALA A 92 13.90 -5.50 7.75
N ARG A 93 14.51 -4.71 6.86
CA ARG A 93 15.52 -3.71 7.24
C ARG A 93 14.97 -2.67 8.21
N HIS A 94 13.74 -2.20 7.98
CA HIS A 94 13.09 -1.25 8.90
C HIS A 94 12.85 -1.87 10.28
N LEU A 95 12.35 -3.11 10.34
CA LEU A 95 12.14 -3.82 11.60
C LEU A 95 13.46 -4.05 12.35
N ASP A 96 14.51 -4.48 11.65
CA ASP A 96 15.84 -4.67 12.23
C ASP A 96 16.45 -3.36 12.76
N ALA A 97 16.16 -2.23 12.10
CA ALA A 97 16.66 -0.92 12.50
C ALA A 97 15.86 -0.26 13.64
N THR A 98 14.58 -0.61 13.83
CA THR A 98 13.66 0.10 14.73
C THR A 98 13.26 -0.70 15.96
N LEU A 99 13.28 -2.04 15.90
CA LEU A 99 12.92 -2.88 17.03
C LEU A 99 14.12 -3.10 17.95
N THR A 100 13.90 -3.02 19.25
CA THR A 100 14.85 -3.55 20.23
C THR A 100 14.88 -5.08 20.17
N PRO A 101 15.93 -5.75 20.68
CA PRO A 101 15.96 -7.20 20.75
C PRO A 101 14.74 -7.80 21.45
N GLU A 102 14.25 -7.18 22.53
CA GLU A 102 13.08 -7.63 23.28
C GLU A 102 11.79 -7.44 22.48
N ALA A 103 11.64 -6.28 21.82
CA ALA A 103 10.50 -6.00 20.97
C ALA A 103 10.45 -6.94 19.76
N ARG A 104 11.62 -7.27 19.18
CA ARG A 104 11.74 -8.24 18.09
C ARG A 104 11.24 -9.61 18.52
N VAL A 105 11.71 -10.13 19.66
CA VAL A 105 11.25 -11.43 20.18
C VAL A 105 9.74 -11.43 20.41
N ALA A 106 9.19 -10.34 20.97
CA ALA A 106 7.75 -10.22 21.19
C ALA A 106 6.94 -10.26 19.88
N VAL A 107 7.39 -9.53 18.85
CA VAL A 107 6.75 -9.54 17.51
C VAL A 107 6.86 -10.93 16.88
N GLN A 108 8.04 -11.57 16.93
CA GLN A 108 8.25 -12.90 16.38
C GLN A 108 7.33 -13.94 17.04
N GLU A 109 7.18 -13.89 18.37
CA GLU A 109 6.27 -14.79 19.09
C GLU A 109 4.79 -14.51 18.76
N GLN A 110 4.39 -13.24 18.68
CA GLN A 110 3.03 -12.87 18.27
C GLN A 110 2.71 -13.40 16.86
N VAL A 111 3.62 -13.21 15.91
CA VAL A 111 3.50 -13.72 14.54
C VAL A 111 3.39 -15.24 14.54
N ARG A 112 4.25 -15.93 15.29
CA ARG A 112 4.25 -17.40 15.37
C ARG A 112 2.92 -17.90 15.92
N VAL A 113 2.44 -17.35 17.03
CA VAL A 113 1.16 -17.76 17.63
C VAL A 113 -0.01 -17.49 16.68
N ALA A 114 -0.02 -16.34 15.99
CA ALA A 114 -1.11 -15.96 15.11
C ALA A 114 -1.16 -16.75 13.80
N TYR A 115 -0.02 -17.06 13.19
CA TYR A 115 0.02 -17.54 11.79
C TYR A 115 0.65 -18.92 11.60
N GLU A 116 1.43 -19.44 12.54
CA GLU A 116 2.01 -20.79 12.42
C GLU A 116 0.94 -21.88 12.19
N PRO A 117 -0.22 -21.87 12.88
CA PRO A 117 -1.30 -22.84 12.62
C PRO A 117 -1.84 -22.80 11.18
N HIS A 118 -1.60 -21.70 10.47
CA HIS A 118 -2.09 -21.43 9.12
C HIS A 118 -0.99 -21.50 8.06
N ARG A 119 0.24 -21.92 8.40
CA ARG A 119 1.40 -21.94 7.48
C ARG A 119 1.09 -22.59 6.13
N ALA A 120 0.49 -23.78 6.15
CA ALA A 120 0.18 -24.51 4.92
C ALA A 120 -0.82 -23.77 4.01
N GLN A 121 -1.81 -23.07 4.60
CA GLN A 121 -2.76 -22.25 3.84
C GLN A 121 -2.07 -21.01 3.24
N LEU A 122 -1.17 -20.38 4.01
CA LEU A 122 -0.38 -19.24 3.54
C LEU A 122 0.58 -19.62 2.40
N GLU A 123 1.18 -20.81 2.46
CA GLU A 123 2.04 -21.34 1.39
C GLU A 123 1.23 -21.65 0.12
N ALA A 124 0.04 -22.24 0.25
CA ALA A 124 -0.87 -22.44 -0.87
C ALA A 124 -1.30 -21.12 -1.51
N LEU A 125 -1.56 -20.10 -0.69
CA LEU A 125 -1.89 -18.75 -1.15
C LEU A 125 -0.70 -18.09 -1.89
N ALA A 126 0.52 -18.25 -1.38
CA ALA A 126 1.73 -17.76 -2.05
C ALA A 126 1.92 -18.41 -3.44
N ALA A 127 1.74 -19.74 -3.52
CA ALA A 127 1.82 -20.48 -4.78
C ALA A 127 0.75 -20.00 -5.78
N PHE A 128 -0.49 -19.81 -5.33
CA PHE A 128 -1.56 -19.25 -6.17
C PHE A 128 -1.17 -17.87 -6.71
N TRP A 129 -0.65 -16.99 -5.86
CA TRP A 129 -0.27 -15.65 -6.29
C TRP A 129 0.95 -15.59 -7.20
N ALA A 130 1.90 -16.51 -7.06
CA ALA A 130 3.07 -16.57 -7.95
C ALA A 130 2.65 -16.63 -9.43
N ASP A 131 1.55 -17.33 -9.74
CA ASP A 131 1.03 -17.54 -11.09
C ASP A 131 -0.07 -16.53 -11.50
N SER A 132 -0.49 -15.64 -10.60
CA SER A 132 -1.63 -14.73 -10.82
C SER A 132 -1.19 -13.30 -11.11
N ASP A 133 -1.96 -12.58 -11.95
CA ASP A 133 -1.80 -11.12 -12.10
C ASP A 133 -2.34 -10.36 -10.88
N PHE A 134 -1.83 -9.14 -10.64
CA PHE A 134 -2.15 -8.33 -9.45
C PHE A 134 -3.66 -7.99 -9.30
N GLY A 135 -4.45 -8.09 -10.37
CA GLY A 135 -5.91 -7.83 -10.39
C GLY A 135 -6.79 -9.07 -10.51
N GLU A 136 -6.24 -10.28 -10.44
CA GLU A 136 -7.05 -11.50 -10.52
C GLU A 136 -7.74 -11.79 -9.19
N GLN A 137 -9.07 -11.90 -9.24
CA GLN A 137 -9.92 -12.16 -8.08
C GLN A 137 -9.64 -13.54 -7.48
N GLY A 138 -9.89 -13.67 -6.18
CA GLY A 138 -10.26 -14.97 -5.60
C GLY A 138 -9.16 -15.71 -4.83
N ALA A 139 -8.17 -15.02 -4.28
CA ALA A 139 -7.22 -15.68 -3.38
C ALA A 139 -7.97 -16.30 -2.18
N PRO A 140 -7.86 -17.62 -1.92
CA PRO A 140 -8.61 -18.29 -0.88
C PRO A 140 -8.03 -17.92 0.49
N HIS A 141 -8.57 -16.86 1.09
CA HIS A 141 -8.19 -16.40 2.43
C HIS A 141 -9.23 -16.75 3.50
N GLU A 142 -10.21 -17.59 3.17
CA GLU A 142 -11.21 -18.05 4.11
C GLU A 142 -10.55 -18.80 5.28
N GLY A 143 -10.85 -18.38 6.51
CA GLY A 143 -10.27 -18.94 7.73
C GLY A 143 -8.84 -18.48 8.05
N LEU A 144 -8.22 -17.60 7.24
CA LEU A 144 -6.97 -16.96 7.60
C LEU A 144 -7.20 -15.73 8.51
N PRO A 145 -6.33 -15.47 9.50
CA PRO A 145 -6.37 -14.22 10.24
C PRO A 145 -6.06 -13.05 9.29
N VAL A 146 -7.02 -12.14 9.12
CA VAL A 146 -6.90 -10.97 8.23
C VAL A 146 -6.30 -9.74 8.90
N ARG A 147 -6.24 -9.72 10.24
CA ARG A 147 -5.61 -8.61 10.98
C ARG A 147 -4.10 -8.61 10.74
N CYS A 148 -3.55 -7.48 10.31
CA CYS A 148 -2.14 -7.27 10.04
C CYS A 148 -1.30 -7.33 11.33
N ALA A 149 -0.16 -8.03 11.28
CA ALA A 149 0.76 -8.15 12.40
C ALA A 149 1.38 -6.82 12.85
N PHE A 150 1.49 -5.85 11.94
CA PHE A 150 2.08 -4.54 12.23
C PHE A 150 1.08 -3.54 12.82
N LEU A 151 -0.17 -3.94 13.02
CA LEU A 151 -1.17 -3.07 13.61
C LEU A 151 -1.01 -3.04 15.13
N ASP A 152 -0.57 -1.89 15.66
CA ASP A 152 -0.39 -1.71 17.10
C ASP A 152 -1.74 -1.64 17.85
N GLY A 153 -1.69 -1.59 19.19
CA GLY A 153 -2.89 -1.52 20.03
C GLY A 153 -3.69 -0.21 19.90
N GLU A 154 -3.10 0.83 19.31
CA GLU A 154 -3.73 2.12 19.03
C GLU A 154 -4.27 2.20 17.59
N GLY A 155 -4.16 1.12 16.81
CA GLY A 155 -4.61 1.08 15.41
C GLY A 155 -3.64 1.73 14.42
N ARG A 156 -2.38 1.96 14.80
CA ARG A 156 -1.35 2.51 13.91
C ARG A 156 -0.52 1.41 13.28
N CYS A 157 -0.08 1.65 12.05
CA CYS A 157 0.81 0.75 11.34
C CYS A 157 2.26 0.96 11.79
N GLY A 158 2.87 -0.06 12.39
CA GLY A 158 4.26 -0.04 12.84
C GLY A 158 5.31 -0.03 11.72
N VAL A 159 4.89 -0.19 10.46
CA VAL A 159 5.76 -0.15 9.28
C VAL A 159 5.26 0.87 8.25
N TYR A 160 4.51 1.90 8.69
CA TYR A 160 3.83 2.85 7.79
C TYR A 160 4.78 3.43 6.74
N GLU A 161 5.98 3.83 7.12
CA GLU A 161 6.99 4.45 6.22
C GLU A 161 7.52 3.50 5.15
N VAL A 162 7.48 2.18 5.37
CA VAL A 162 7.96 1.15 4.43
C VAL A 162 6.83 0.24 3.95
N ARG A 163 5.58 0.70 4.07
CA ARG A 163 4.40 -0.08 3.67
C ARG A 163 4.47 -0.45 2.18
N PRO A 164 4.09 -1.67 1.79
CA PRO A 164 4.12 -2.14 0.40
C PRO A 164 3.31 -1.26 -0.56
N VAL A 165 3.54 -1.41 -1.87
CA VAL A 165 2.80 -0.74 -2.95
C VAL A 165 1.30 -0.88 -2.75
N VAL A 166 0.82 -2.09 -2.43
CA VAL A 166 -0.62 -2.34 -2.21
C VAL A 166 -1.19 -1.54 -1.04
N CYS A 167 -0.42 -1.38 0.04
CA CYS A 167 -0.84 -0.59 1.19
C CYS A 167 -0.79 0.92 0.92
N ARG A 168 0.15 1.40 0.07
CA ARG A 168 0.23 2.82 -0.34
C ARG A 168 -0.88 3.20 -1.31
N ALA A 169 -1.24 2.27 -2.18
CA ALA A 169 -2.23 2.46 -3.22
C ALA A 169 -3.67 2.37 -2.68
N TYR A 170 -3.88 1.56 -1.65
CA TYR A 170 -5.17 1.43 -1.01
C TYR A 170 -5.69 2.78 -0.52
N GLY A 171 -6.96 3.08 -0.78
CA GLY A 171 -7.59 4.36 -0.47
C GLY A 171 -7.45 5.44 -1.55
N SER A 172 -6.47 5.32 -2.46
CA SER A 172 -6.11 6.43 -3.36
C SER A 172 -6.01 6.07 -4.84
N PHE A 173 -6.03 4.79 -5.19
CA PHE A 173 -5.75 4.32 -6.55
C PHE A 173 -6.89 3.50 -7.14
N GLY A 174 -6.96 3.55 -8.47
CA GLY A 174 -7.81 2.70 -9.27
C GLY A 174 -7.11 1.39 -9.58
N VAL A 175 -7.90 0.35 -9.72
CA VAL A 175 -7.49 -1.00 -10.09
C VAL A 175 -8.49 -1.54 -11.10
N THR A 176 -8.01 -2.26 -12.10
CA THR A 176 -8.89 -2.94 -13.06
C THR A 176 -9.18 -4.36 -12.56
N LEU A 177 -10.37 -4.60 -12.05
CA LEU A 177 -10.83 -5.94 -11.67
C LEU A 177 -11.80 -6.47 -12.72
N ALA A 178 -11.56 -7.68 -13.24
CA ALA A 178 -12.43 -8.31 -14.25
C ALA A 178 -12.80 -7.39 -15.44
N LYS A 179 -11.82 -6.61 -15.92
CA LYS A 179 -11.96 -5.61 -17.01
C LYS A 179 -12.83 -4.39 -16.68
N GLN A 180 -13.14 -4.16 -15.40
CA GLN A 180 -13.84 -2.97 -14.94
C GLN A 180 -12.91 -2.13 -14.05
N PRO A 181 -12.75 -0.83 -14.34
CA PRO A 181 -12.04 0.05 -13.42
C PRO A 181 -12.85 0.17 -12.13
N THR A 182 -12.22 -0.14 -11.00
CA THR A 182 -12.79 0.01 -9.67
C THR A 182 -11.79 0.72 -8.77
N MET A 183 -12.26 1.22 -7.63
CA MET A 183 -11.39 1.84 -6.66
C MET A 183 -10.83 0.81 -5.70
N LEU A 184 -9.53 0.87 -5.44
CA LEU A 184 -8.89 0.07 -4.40
C LEU A 184 -9.14 0.77 -3.06
N ILE A 185 -10.35 0.67 -2.50
CA ILE A 185 -10.75 1.38 -1.28
C ILE A 185 -11.57 0.48 -0.35
N CYS A 186 -11.66 0.89 0.92
CA CYS A 186 -12.42 0.16 1.93
C CYS A 186 -13.91 0.07 1.59
N GLN A 187 -14.51 -1.07 1.90
CA GLN A 187 -15.92 -1.35 1.65
C GLN A 187 -16.86 -0.36 2.37
N THR A 188 -16.41 0.18 3.51
CA THR A 188 -17.18 1.13 4.32
C THR A 188 -17.36 2.49 3.65
N PHE A 189 -16.33 3.04 3.00
CA PHE A 189 -16.40 4.39 2.42
C PHE A 189 -16.58 4.40 0.90
N GLY A 190 -16.21 3.31 0.23
CA GLY A 190 -16.17 3.29 -1.21
C GLY A 190 -17.50 3.57 -1.91
N PRO A 191 -18.61 2.91 -1.53
CA PRO A 191 -19.90 3.14 -2.16
C PRO A 191 -20.38 4.59 -2.04
N GLY A 192 -20.29 5.18 -0.84
CA GLY A 192 -20.74 6.55 -0.59
C GLY A 192 -19.89 7.59 -1.33
N PHE A 193 -18.58 7.38 -1.42
CA PHE A 193 -17.69 8.28 -2.17
C PHE A 193 -17.95 8.22 -3.68
N ILE A 194 -18.19 7.03 -4.25
CA ILE A 194 -18.58 6.88 -5.67
C ILE A 194 -19.90 7.63 -5.94
N GLU A 195 -20.88 7.49 -5.04
CA GLU A 195 -22.19 8.14 -5.17
C GLU A 195 -22.09 9.67 -5.07
N GLU A 196 -21.40 10.21 -4.06
CA GLU A 196 -21.18 11.65 -3.87
C GLU A 196 -20.52 12.28 -5.09
N LEU A 197 -19.50 11.62 -5.64
CA LEU A 197 -18.81 12.09 -6.85
C LEU A 197 -19.69 12.04 -8.10
N THR A 198 -20.58 11.05 -8.21
CA THR A 198 -21.57 10.96 -9.29
C THR A 198 -22.55 12.14 -9.22
N VAL A 199 -22.98 12.52 -8.02
CA VAL A 199 -23.88 13.66 -7.77
C VAL A 199 -23.22 15.00 -8.07
N LEU A 200 -21.92 15.15 -7.79
CA LEU A 200 -21.16 16.37 -8.06
C LEU A 200 -20.89 16.62 -9.56
N GLY A 201 -21.33 15.74 -10.46
CA GLY A 201 -21.13 15.90 -11.90
C GLY A 201 -19.65 15.80 -12.32
N SER A 202 -18.80 15.21 -11.48
CA SER A 202 -17.40 14.95 -11.81
C SER A 202 -17.33 13.84 -12.86
N GLU A 203 -17.45 14.20 -14.14
CA GLU A 203 -17.34 13.27 -15.28
C GLU A 203 -15.95 12.60 -15.39
N THR A 204 -14.97 13.04 -14.57
CA THR A 204 -13.58 12.60 -14.67
C THR A 204 -12.99 12.34 -13.29
N LEU A 205 -13.49 11.29 -12.62
CA LEU A 205 -12.69 10.62 -11.58
C LEU A 205 -11.35 10.23 -12.21
N THR A 206 -10.31 11.01 -11.94
CA THR A 206 -8.98 10.74 -12.48
C THR A 206 -8.24 9.92 -11.44
N MET A 207 -8.45 8.61 -11.48
CA MET A 207 -7.70 7.71 -10.64
C MET A 207 -6.32 7.47 -11.21
N ALA A 208 -5.32 7.47 -10.33
CA ALA A 208 -4.06 6.85 -10.65
C ALA A 208 -4.27 5.33 -10.78
N PRO A 209 -3.98 4.71 -11.94
CA PRO A 209 -3.92 3.26 -12.02
C PRO A 209 -2.72 2.78 -11.19
N VAL A 210 -2.92 1.74 -10.40
CA VAL A 210 -1.82 1.14 -9.62
C VAL A 210 -0.95 0.20 -10.47
N GLU A 211 -1.49 -0.30 -11.58
CA GLU A 211 -0.85 -1.29 -12.46
C GLU A 211 0.56 -0.88 -12.95
N PRO A 212 0.82 0.38 -13.34
CA PRO A 212 2.18 0.80 -13.71
C PRO A 212 3.21 0.64 -12.59
N PHE A 213 2.80 0.75 -11.33
CA PHE A 213 3.70 0.58 -10.19
C PHE A 213 4.04 -0.89 -9.96
N TYR A 214 3.07 -1.79 -10.11
CA TYR A 214 3.33 -3.24 -10.07
C TYR A 214 4.18 -3.70 -11.24
N GLN A 215 3.91 -3.17 -12.43
CA GLN A 215 4.72 -3.45 -13.61
C GLN A 215 6.17 -2.99 -13.37
N ARG A 216 6.37 -1.80 -12.79
CA ARG A 216 7.71 -1.32 -12.47
C ARG A 216 8.39 -2.18 -11.39
N LEU A 217 7.66 -2.57 -10.35
CA LEU A 217 8.17 -3.48 -9.31
C LEU A 217 8.63 -4.82 -9.91
N LYS A 218 7.85 -5.39 -10.83
CA LYS A 218 8.20 -6.62 -11.57
C LYS A 218 9.43 -6.42 -12.46
N GLU A 219 9.59 -5.27 -13.10
CA GLU A 219 10.79 -4.97 -13.91
C GLU A 219 12.05 -4.86 -13.06
N LEU A 220 11.94 -4.30 -11.85
CA LEU A 220 13.07 -4.19 -10.92
C LEU A 220 13.49 -5.54 -10.34
N ALA A 221 12.55 -6.48 -10.24
CA ALA A 221 12.80 -7.81 -9.70
C ALA A 221 11.91 -8.87 -10.41
N PRO A 222 12.28 -9.29 -11.64
CA PRO A 222 11.43 -10.14 -12.48
C PRO A 222 11.19 -11.53 -11.89
N ASP A 223 12.16 -12.05 -11.14
CA ASP A 223 12.11 -13.35 -10.50
C ASP A 223 11.81 -13.24 -9.00
N ALA A 224 11.34 -12.08 -8.52
CA ALA A 224 11.03 -11.90 -7.11
C ALA A 224 9.89 -12.82 -6.70
N GLU A 225 10.15 -13.60 -5.64
CA GLU A 225 9.10 -14.30 -4.94
C GLU A 225 8.06 -13.30 -4.43
N VAL A 226 6.79 -13.71 -4.47
CA VAL A 226 5.69 -12.96 -3.90
C VAL A 226 4.92 -13.85 -2.94
N ALA A 227 4.61 -13.33 -1.76
CA ALA A 227 3.94 -14.08 -0.71
C ALA A 227 3.03 -13.17 0.13
N PRO A 228 2.05 -13.75 0.86
CA PRO A 228 1.29 -13.00 1.86
C PRO A 228 2.20 -12.51 2.97
N MET A 229 1.96 -11.29 3.44
CA MET A 229 2.73 -10.66 4.51
C MET A 229 2.94 -11.58 5.74
N PRO A 230 1.93 -12.31 6.24
CA PRO A 230 2.14 -13.26 7.33
C PRO A 230 3.18 -14.35 7.05
N LEU A 231 3.31 -14.83 5.81
CA LEU A 231 4.29 -15.86 5.46
C LEU A 231 5.71 -15.32 5.49
N TRP A 232 5.91 -14.09 5.00
CA TRP A 232 7.19 -13.40 5.13
C TRP A 232 7.60 -13.23 6.60
N LEU A 233 6.65 -12.82 7.43
CA LEU A 233 6.86 -12.65 8.86
C LEU A 233 7.20 -13.97 9.56
N LEU A 234 6.53 -15.06 9.22
CA LEU A 234 6.86 -16.40 9.74
C LEU A 234 8.28 -16.83 9.38
N ARG A 235 8.76 -16.48 8.18
CA ARG A 235 10.15 -16.78 7.74
C ARG A 235 11.18 -15.92 8.44
N TRP A 236 10.82 -14.70 8.85
CA TRP A 236 11.69 -13.81 9.62
C TRP A 236 11.68 -14.10 11.13
N ALA A 237 10.64 -14.78 11.61
CA ALA A 237 10.54 -15.27 12.98
C ALA A 237 11.21 -16.63 13.23
N ALA A 238 11.53 -17.38 12.16
CA ALA A 238 12.23 -18.66 12.21
C ALA A 238 13.74 -18.50 12.33
#